data_AF-A0A6H0SMI7-F1
#
_entry.id   AF-A0A6H0SMI7-F1
#
_cell.length_a   1.000
_cell.length_b   1.000
_cell.length_c   1.000
_cell.angle_alpha   90.00
_cell.angle_beta   90.00
_cell.angle_gamma   90.00
#
_symmetry.space_group_name_H-M   'P 1'
#
loop_
_entity.id
_entity.type
_entity.pdbx_description
1 polymer ?
#
loop_
_entity_poly.entity_id
_entity_poly.type
_entity_poly.pdbx_seq_one_letter_code
_entity_poly.pdbx_strand_id
1 'polypeptide(L)' 'MAEKFNISPETVRRHAAAGQWPASRIGNRYRFSPDHARQIESESEIRTDNTPIFPEDRIRDALRHLS' A
#
# COMPACT_ATOMS: atom_id res chain seq x y z
N MET A 1 8.70 0.81 2.00
CA MET A 1 7.50 0.58 1.18
C MET A 1 6.25 0.47 2.04
N ALA A 2 6.17 -0.55 2.90
CA ALA A 2 5.10 -0.66 3.91
C ALA A 2 4.89 0.64 4.70
N GLU A 3 5.96 1.19 5.27
CA GLU A 3 5.91 2.45 6.04
C GLU A 3 5.59 3.67 5.15
N LYS A 4 6.14 3.72 3.93
CA LYS A 4 5.94 4.85 3.00
C LYS A 4 4.46 5.01 2.61
N PHE A 5 3.76 3.90 2.41
CA PHE A 5 2.32 3.89 2.10
C PHE A 5 1.47 3.57 3.35
N ASN A 6 2.08 3.48 4.53
CA ASN A 6 1.50 3.08 5.81
C ASN A 6 0.52 1.87 5.71
N ILE A 7 0.90 0.88 4.89
CA ILE A 7 0.20 -0.40 4.71
C ILE A 7 1.01 -1.57 5.27
N SER A 8 0.34 -2.68 5.57
CA SER A 8 0.99 -3.89 6.05
C SER A 8 1.97 -4.47 5.01
N PRO A 9 3.11 -5.04 5.45
CA PRO A 9 4.07 -5.68 4.55
C PRO A 9 3.48 -6.88 3.79
N GLU A 10 2.50 -7.57 4.37
CA GLU A 10 1.72 -8.60 3.65
C GLU A 10 0.92 -8.03 2.49
N THR A 11 0.29 -6.87 2.67
CA THR A 11 -0.45 -6.16 1.61
C THR A 11 0.48 -5.76 0.48
N VAL A 12 1.65 -5.20 0.80
CA VAL A 12 2.71 -4.90 -0.19
C VAL A 12 3.09 -6.15 -0.98
N ARG A 13 3.29 -7.28 -0.29
CA ARG A 13 3.64 -8.56 -0.93
C ARG A 13 2.52 -9.08 -1.83
N ARG A 14 1.25 -8.97 -1.41
CA ARG A 14 0.09 -9.37 -2.23
C ARG A 14 -0.01 -8.53 -3.49
N HIS A 15 0.12 -7.21 -3.40
CA HIS A 15 0.08 -6.34 -4.59
C HIS A 15 1.24 -6.61 -5.55
N ALA A 16 2.45 -6.81 -5.03
CA ALA A 16 3.60 -7.17 -5.85
C ALA A 16 3.48 -8.57 -6.47
N ALA A 17 2.89 -9.53 -5.74
CA ALA A 17 2.63 -10.87 -6.26
C ALA A 17 1.51 -10.88 -7.32
N ALA A 18 0.51 -10.02 -7.18
CA ALA A 18 -0.58 -9.83 -8.14
C ALA A 18 -0.15 -9.01 -9.38
N GLY A 19 1.09 -8.49 -9.43
CA GLY A 19 1.58 -7.66 -10.53
C GLY A 19 0.99 -6.25 -10.56
N GLN A 20 0.33 -5.82 -9.48
CA GLN A 20 -0.26 -4.48 -9.38
C GLN A 20 0.76 -3.42 -8.99
N TRP A 21 1.87 -3.81 -8.36
CA TRP A 21 2.93 -2.87 -7.95
C TRP A 21 4.22 -3.20 -8.70
N PRO A 22 4.92 -2.20 -9.27
CA PRO A 22 6.23 -2.37 -9.87
C PRO A 22 7.21 -2.87 -8.82
N ALA A 23 7.64 -4.12 -8.98
CA ALA A 23 8.59 -4.77 -8.09
C ALA A 23 9.54 -5.61 -8.93
N SER A 24 10.84 -5.50 -8.64
CA SER A 24 11.82 -6.40 -9.24
C SER A 24 11.83 -7.70 -8.44
N ARG A 25 11.46 -8.80 -9.09
CA ARG A 25 11.56 -10.13 -8.48
C ARG A 25 12.99 -10.64 -8.61
N ILE A 26 13.67 -10.81 -7.48
CA ILE A 26 15.01 -11.38 -7.40
C ILE A 26 14.90 -12.69 -6.63
N GLY A 27 14.81 -13.79 -7.37
CA GLY A 27 14.51 -15.12 -6.83
C GLY A 27 13.15 -15.16 -6.12
N ASN A 28 13.15 -15.36 -4.80
CA ASN A 28 11.95 -15.37 -3.96
C ASN A 28 11.70 -14.04 -3.22
N ARG A 29 12.48 -13.00 -3.51
CA ARG A 29 12.35 -11.69 -2.87
C ARG A 29 11.81 -10.65 -3.84
N TYR A 30 10.96 -9.77 -3.34
CA TYR A 30 10.50 -8.58 -4.04
C TYR A 30 11.36 -7.40 -3.61
N ARG A 31 11.98 -6.71 -4.57
CA ARG A 31 12.78 -5.51 -4.33
C ARG A 31 12.07 -4.30 -4.92
N PHE A 32 11.96 -3.27 -4.10
CA PHE A 32 11.38 -1.98 -4.48
C PHE A 32 12.49 -0.94 -4.53
N SER A 33 12.64 -0.32 -5.69
CA SER A 33 13.50 0.85 -5.86
C SER A 33 12.69 2.13 -5.56
N PRO A 34 13.34 3.26 -5.25
CA PRO A 34 12.65 4.53 -5.08
C PRO A 34 11.84 4.94 -6.33
N ASP A 35 12.31 4.56 -7.53
CA ASP A 35 11.60 4.77 -8.79
C ASP A 35 10.24 4.04 -8.83
N HIS A 36 10.18 2.79 -8.34
CA HIS A 36 8.94 2.04 -8.22
C HIS A 36 7.94 2.73 -7.30
N ALA A 37 8.42 3.39 -6.24
CA ALA A 37 7.54 4.14 -5.35
C ALA A 37 6.92 5.34 -6.05
N ARG A 38 7.71 6.07 -6.84
CA ARG A 38 7.22 7.19 -7.64
C ARG A 38 6.18 6.73 -8.67
N GLN A 39 6.39 5.56 -9.28
CA GLN A 39 5.44 5.00 -10.22
C GLN A 39 4.13 4.59 -9.53
N ILE A 40 4.20 3.94 -8.36
CA ILE A 40 3.01 3.62 -7.55
C ILE A 40 2.28 4.90 -7.16
N GLU A 41 3.00 5.94 -6.72
CA GLU A 41 2.42 7.24 -6.39
C GLU A 41 1.71 7.86 -7.60
N SER A 42 2.35 7.92 -8.78
CA SER A 42 1.70 8.39 -10.01
C SER A 42 0.49 7.54 -10.44
N GLU A 43 0.56 6.21 -10.37
CA GLU A 43 -0.58 5.35 -10.70
C GLU A 43 -1.73 5.50 -9.69
N SER A 44 -1.41 5.72 -8.41
CA SER A 44 -2.39 6.01 -7.36
C SER A 44 -3.06 7.36 -7.58
N GLU A 45 -2.29 8.35 -8.01
CA GLU A 45 -2.75 9.72 -8.25
C GLU A 45 -3.63 9.81 -9.51
N ILE A 46 -3.30 9.08 -10.57
CA ILE A 46 -4.16 8.91 -11.76
C ILE A 46 -5.48 8.20 -11.38
N ARG A 47 -5.45 7.37 -10.34
CA ARG A 47 -6.60 6.67 -9.77
C ARG A 47 -7.26 7.44 -8.61
N THR A 48 -7.07 8.76 -8.54
CA THR A 48 -7.78 9.64 -7.59
C THR A 48 -9.24 9.86 -8.05
N ASP A 49 -10.02 8.79 -7.98
CA ASP A 49 -11.46 8.84 -7.73
C ASP A 49 -11.85 7.99 -6.52
N ASN A 50 -10.99 7.10 -5.99
CA ASN A 50 -11.41 6.26 -4.86
C ASN A 50 -10.32 6.10 -3.78
N THR A 51 -10.49 6.96 -2.77
CA THR A 51 -10.37 6.68 -1.33
C THR A 51 -8.98 6.29 -0.81
N PRO A 52 -8.42 7.04 0.17
CA PRO A 52 -7.28 6.54 0.91
C PRO A 52 -7.67 5.22 1.59
N ILE A 53 -7.00 4.13 1.24
CA ILE A 53 -7.08 2.84 1.95
C ILE A 53 -6.27 2.97 3.25
N PHE A 54 -6.54 4.01 4.03
CA PHE A 54 -6.42 3.94 5.47
C PHE A 54 -7.82 3.63 5.96
N PRO A 55 -8.06 2.49 6.60
CA PRO A 55 -9.34 2.25 7.24
C PRO A 55 -9.45 3.25 8.39
N GLU A 56 -9.99 4.43 8.10
CA GLU A 56 -10.62 5.36 9.05
C GLU A 56 -11.65 4.62 9.94
N ASP A 57 -12.07 3.43 9.51
CA ASP A 57 -12.88 2.46 10.26
C ASP A 57 -12.26 2.05 11.61
N ARG A 58 -10.92 2.08 11.77
CA ARG A 58 -10.28 1.84 13.09
C ARG A 58 -10.47 3.00 14.07
N ILE A 59 -10.62 4.23 13.58
CA ILE A 59 -10.82 5.41 14.44
C ILE A 59 -12.23 5.36 15.05
N ARG A 60 -13.21 4.90 14.26
CA ARG A 60 -14.59 4.73 14.70
C ARG A 60 -14.75 3.61 15.74
N ASP A 61 -14.02 2.50 15.57
CA ASP A 61 -14.08 1.37 16.51
C ASP A 61 -13.37 1.69 17.84
N ALA A 62 -12.25 2.42 17.79
CA ALA A 62 -11.54 2.90 18.99
C ALA A 62 -12.36 3.92 19.81
N LEU A 63 -13.18 4.76 19.15
CA LEU A 63 -14.06 5.72 19.82
C LEU A 63 -15.32 5.08 20.44
N ARG A 64 -15.75 3.91 19.95
CA ARG A 64 -16.94 3.22 20.47
C ARG A 64 -16.69 2.44 21.77
N HIS A 65 -15.43 2.15 22.11
CA HIS A 65 -15.05 1.48 23.36
C HIS A 65 -14.82 2.43 24.55
N LEU A 66 -14.96 3.74 24.36
CA LEU A 66 -14.80 4.76 25.40
C LEU A 66 -16.14 5.38 25.86
N SER A 67 -17.27 4.81 25.42
CA SER A 67 -18.62 5.21 25.84
C SER A 67 -19.16 4.27 26.92
#